data_AF-A0A9D1IH68-F1
#
_entry.id   AF-A0A9D1IH68-F1
#
_cell.length_a   1.000
_cell.length_b   1.000
_cell.length_c   1.000
_cell.angle_alpha   90.00
_cell.angle_beta   90.00
_cell.angle_gamma   90.00
#
_symmetry.space_group_name_H-M   'P 1'
#
loop_
_entity.id
_entity.type
_entity.pdbx_description
1 polymer ?
#
loop_
_entity_poly.entity_id
_entity_poly.type
_entity_poly.pdbx_seq_one_letter_code
_entity_poly.pdbx_strand_id
1 'polypeptide(L)'
;MEKTRAKHKKGARKWAFPLGLLIAVLALVGVVTVLVAGVSAIRGVVEKSRNFDEYNTLLAPVVMNDPAAFDDLTQADPEQLLDITIWSILRSGLSPDQYDYDDNGMVIPEADVTAEFVRLFGTEVAPQHGTVEGYGYTFAYDATQQTYSIPLTGVVPTYTPRVVDKETRGDTIVLTVGYIGGDQWTQDEQGNMVAPEPDKYMRVTLREGENGYYISALQNTAAPETATTAAPPATTAPPATTVPATAPAGTTAAQTTGA
;
A
#
# COMPACT_ATOMS: atom_id res chain seq x y z
N MET A 1 91.53 -18.71 18.89
CA MET A 1 90.28 -18.71 18.10
C MET A 1 89.25 -19.54 18.85
N GLU A 2 88.36 -18.91 19.61
CA GLU A 2 87.28 -19.60 20.31
C GLU A 2 85.95 -19.11 19.72
N LYS A 3 85.21 -20.02 19.07
CA LYS A 3 83.90 -19.72 18.48
C LYS A 3 82.83 -20.03 19.52
N THR A 4 82.28 -19.01 20.15
CA THR A 4 81.05 -19.09 20.93
C THR A 4 79.86 -19.30 19.98
N ARG A 5 79.26 -20.50 19.99
CA ARG A 5 77.96 -20.75 19.34
C ARG A 5 76.84 -20.26 20.26
N ALA A 6 76.22 -19.14 19.89
CA ALA A 6 74.97 -18.70 20.50
C ALA A 6 73.82 -19.65 20.12
N LYS A 7 73.18 -20.26 21.12
CA LYS A 7 72.03 -21.15 20.98
C LYS A 7 70.76 -20.30 20.90
N HIS A 8 70.18 -20.15 19.72
CA HIS A 8 68.92 -19.42 19.53
C HIS A 8 67.75 -20.27 20.07
N LYS A 9 67.21 -19.93 21.26
CA LYS A 9 65.99 -20.56 21.79
C LYS A 9 64.77 -20.04 21.02
N LYS A 10 64.29 -20.81 20.05
CA LYS A 10 62.95 -20.61 19.45
C LYS A 10 61.89 -21.13 20.43
N GLY A 11 61.43 -20.26 21.33
CA GLY A 11 60.24 -20.50 22.14
C GLY A 11 59.00 -20.43 21.27
N ALA A 12 58.40 -21.59 20.98
CA ALA A 12 57.16 -21.70 20.23
C ALA A 12 56.05 -20.91 20.92
N ARG A 13 55.44 -19.96 20.21
CA ARG A 13 54.32 -19.14 20.67
C ARG A 13 53.04 -19.98 20.65
N LYS A 14 52.92 -20.96 21.54
CA LYS A 14 51.84 -21.97 21.55
C LYS A 14 50.43 -21.37 21.68
N TRP A 15 50.34 -20.13 22.15
CA TRP A 15 49.09 -19.37 22.32
C TRP A 15 48.77 -18.42 21.16
N ALA A 16 49.68 -18.22 20.21
CA ALA A 16 49.44 -17.33 19.07
C ALA A 16 48.41 -17.89 18.07
N PHE A 17 48.30 -19.22 17.98
CA PHE A 17 47.37 -19.89 17.08
C PHE A 17 45.90 -19.80 17.53
N PRO A 18 45.52 -20.18 18.77
CA PRO A 18 44.14 -20.04 19.23
C PRO A 18 43.71 -18.57 19.32
N LEU A 19 44.63 -17.67 19.68
CA LEU A 19 44.36 -16.24 19.73
C LEU A 19 44.15 -15.64 18.32
N GLY A 20 44.94 -16.07 17.33
CA GLY A 20 44.75 -15.68 15.94
C GLY A 20 43.44 -16.18 15.35
N LEU A 21 43.02 -17.40 15.69
CA LEU A 21 41.72 -17.95 15.28
C LEU A 21 40.55 -17.15 15.88
N LEU A 22 40.64 -16.78 17.17
CA LEU A 22 39.61 -15.97 17.84
C LEU A 22 39.47 -14.60 17.17
N ILE A 23 40.59 -13.94 16.86
CA ILE A 23 40.60 -12.65 16.16
C ILE A 23 40.00 -12.79 14.76
N ALA A 24 40.31 -13.87 14.03
CA ALA A 24 39.75 -14.12 12.70
C ALA A 24 38.22 -14.33 12.75
N VAL A 25 37.72 -15.06 13.74
CA VAL A 25 36.27 -15.26 13.94
C VAL A 25 35.58 -13.95 14.28
N LEU A 26 36.14 -13.16 15.20
CA LEU A 26 35.60 -11.84 15.55
C LEU A 26 35.59 -10.88 14.35
N ALA A 27 36.64 -10.88 13.53
CA ALA A 27 36.70 -10.07 12.31
C ALA A 27 35.64 -10.50 11.30
N LEU A 28 35.42 -11.81 11.12
CA LEU A 28 34.38 -12.34 10.24
C LEU A 28 32.98 -11.90 10.71
N VAL A 29 32.70 -12.04 12.01
CA VAL A 29 31.43 -11.59 12.60
C VAL A 29 31.26 -10.08 12.40
N GLY A 30 32.29 -9.28 12.63
CA GLY A 30 32.27 -7.83 12.39
C GLY A 30 31.93 -7.48 10.94
N VAL A 31 32.52 -8.17 9.96
CA VAL A 31 32.21 -7.97 8.53
C VAL A 31 30.75 -8.32 8.23
N VAL A 32 30.25 -9.45 8.74
CA VAL A 32 28.85 -9.86 8.55
C VAL A 32 27.90 -8.84 9.18
N THR A 33 28.19 -8.37 10.39
CA THR A 33 27.38 -7.36 11.07
C THR A 33 27.37 -6.04 10.30
N VAL A 34 28.49 -5.59 9.74
CA VAL A 34 28.55 -4.37 8.92
C VAL A 34 27.77 -4.53 7.61
N LEU A 35 27.82 -5.71 6.97
CA LEU A 35 27.04 -5.98 5.76
C LEU A 35 25.54 -6.00 6.03
N VAL A 36 25.11 -6.71 7.09
CA VAL A 36 23.70 -6.78 7.49
C VAL A 36 23.20 -5.41 7.94
N ALA A 37 23.95 -4.71 8.80
CA ALA A 37 23.58 -3.38 9.25
C ALA A 37 23.59 -2.36 8.11
N GLY A 38 24.50 -2.47 7.14
CA GLY A 38 24.55 -1.62 5.95
C GLY A 38 23.33 -1.80 5.06
N VAL A 39 22.93 -3.04 4.77
CA VAL A 39 21.73 -3.34 3.98
C VAL A 39 20.45 -2.92 4.72
N SER A 40 20.37 -3.19 6.03
CA SER A 40 19.24 -2.77 6.87
C SER A 40 19.16 -1.25 7.03
N ALA A 41 20.29 -0.55 7.11
CA ALA A 41 20.32 0.91 7.16
C ALA A 41 19.87 1.54 5.84
N ILE A 42 20.25 0.97 4.69
CA ILE A 42 19.77 1.44 3.38
C ILE A 42 18.26 1.20 3.24
N ARG A 43 17.73 0.03 3.64
CA ARG A 43 16.28 -0.24 3.64
C ARG A 43 15.54 0.70 4.59
N GLY A 44 16.03 0.86 5.82
CA GLY A 44 15.41 1.74 6.82
C GLY A 44 15.47 3.22 6.46
N VAL A 45 16.50 3.71 5.76
CA VAL A 45 16.55 5.11 5.27
C VAL A 45 15.63 5.33 4.08
N VAL A 46 15.46 4.33 3.21
CA VAL A 46 14.46 4.39 2.11
C VAL A 46 13.03 4.37 2.67
N GLU A 47 12.73 3.57 3.68
CA GLU A 47 11.43 3.58 4.36
C GLU A 47 11.19 4.86 5.16
N LYS A 48 12.19 5.35 5.89
CA LYS A 48 12.08 6.56 6.73
C LYS A 48 12.06 7.86 5.92
N SER A 49 12.52 7.83 4.66
CA SER A 49 12.42 8.92 3.69
C SER A 49 11.05 8.99 3.00
N ARG A 50 10.19 7.99 3.16
CA ARG A 50 8.89 7.86 2.48
C ARG A 50 7.75 8.07 3.46
N ASN A 51 7.80 9.16 4.24
CA ASN A 51 6.64 9.55 5.02
C ASN A 51 5.53 9.99 4.05
N PHE A 52 4.52 9.12 3.88
CA PHE A 52 3.37 9.37 3.02
C PHE A 52 2.11 9.71 3.83
N ASP A 53 2.23 10.01 5.12
CA ASP A 53 1.09 10.25 6.00
C ASP A 53 0.20 11.37 5.46
N GLU A 54 0.79 12.47 4.98
CA GLU A 54 0.04 13.58 4.36
C GLU A 54 -0.80 13.12 3.16
N TYR A 55 -0.24 12.28 2.29
CA TYR A 55 -0.95 11.75 1.13
C TYR A 55 -2.01 10.72 1.55
N ASN A 56 -1.71 9.87 2.53
CA ASN A 56 -2.70 8.92 3.06
C ASN A 56 -3.87 9.68 3.68
N THR A 57 -3.63 10.78 4.40
CA THR A 57 -4.69 11.65 4.93
C THR A 57 -5.50 12.32 3.81
N LEU A 58 -4.83 12.90 2.81
CA LEU A 58 -5.49 13.54 1.66
C LEU A 58 -6.39 12.56 0.89
N LEU A 59 -5.91 11.33 0.70
CA LEU A 59 -6.60 10.30 -0.09
C LEU A 59 -7.58 9.47 0.72
N ALA A 60 -7.65 9.69 2.04
CA ALA A 60 -8.55 8.97 2.91
C ALA A 60 -10.02 9.06 2.45
N PRO A 61 -10.60 10.25 2.20
CA PRO A 61 -11.98 10.37 1.72
C PRO A 61 -12.17 9.78 0.30
N VAL A 62 -11.13 9.78 -0.54
CA VAL A 62 -11.18 9.22 -1.90
C VAL A 62 -11.24 7.70 -1.85
N VAL A 63 -10.30 7.08 -1.13
CA VAL A 63 -10.16 5.63 -1.09
C VAL A 63 -11.34 4.97 -0.39
N MET A 64 -11.91 5.60 0.65
CA MET A 64 -13.08 5.03 1.33
C MET A 64 -14.32 4.94 0.43
N ASN A 65 -14.49 5.88 -0.49
CA ASN A 65 -15.66 5.97 -1.38
C ASN A 65 -15.46 5.15 -2.65
N ASP A 66 -14.23 4.72 -2.90
CA ASP A 66 -13.84 3.91 -4.04
C ASP A 66 -14.44 4.37 -5.39
N PRO A 67 -14.21 5.64 -5.78
CA PRO A 67 -14.82 6.20 -6.97
C PRO A 67 -14.33 5.49 -8.25
N ALA A 68 -15.09 5.67 -9.33
CA ALA A 68 -14.67 5.21 -10.64
C ALA A 68 -13.38 5.90 -11.08
N ALA A 69 -12.58 5.21 -11.90
CA ALA A 69 -11.39 5.80 -12.50
C ALA A 69 -11.78 6.88 -13.53
N PHE A 70 -10.99 7.94 -13.59
CA PHE A 70 -11.13 9.05 -14.55
C PHE A 70 -9.75 9.58 -14.94
N ASP A 71 -9.56 9.89 -16.23
CA ASP A 71 -8.30 10.43 -16.76
C ASP A 71 -8.15 11.93 -16.49
N ASP A 72 -9.27 12.63 -16.32
CA ASP A 72 -9.35 14.03 -15.96
C ASP A 72 -10.69 14.31 -15.25
N LEU A 73 -10.75 15.43 -14.52
CA LEU A 73 -11.90 15.78 -13.69
C LEU A 73 -13.21 15.98 -14.46
N THR A 74 -13.17 16.25 -15.78
CA THR A 74 -14.39 16.40 -16.58
C THR A 74 -15.08 15.05 -16.88
N GLN A 75 -14.36 13.94 -16.68
CA GLN A 75 -14.86 12.58 -16.84
C GLN A 75 -15.28 11.94 -15.52
N ALA A 76 -14.97 12.57 -14.40
CA ALA A 76 -15.34 12.08 -13.08
C ALA A 76 -16.86 12.19 -12.84
N ASP A 77 -17.41 11.28 -12.05
CA ASP A 77 -18.79 11.36 -11.60
C ASP A 77 -18.93 12.52 -10.60
N PRO A 78 -19.73 13.56 -10.91
CA PRO A 78 -19.89 14.71 -10.02
C PRO A 78 -20.44 14.35 -8.63
N GLU A 79 -21.30 13.34 -8.54
CA GLU A 79 -21.87 12.89 -7.26
C GLU A 79 -20.78 12.24 -6.40
N GLN A 80 -19.91 11.42 -6.99
CA GLN A 80 -18.78 10.81 -6.27
C GLN A 80 -17.77 11.86 -5.79
N LEU A 81 -17.47 12.88 -6.60
CA LEU A 81 -16.59 13.97 -6.17
C LEU A 81 -17.19 14.74 -4.98
N LEU A 82 -18.50 14.98 -5.02
CA LEU A 82 -19.22 15.66 -3.95
C LEU A 82 -19.24 14.82 -2.66
N ASP A 83 -19.48 13.51 -2.79
CA ASP A 83 -19.44 12.56 -1.68
C ASP A 83 -18.06 12.56 -0.98
N ILE A 84 -16.99 12.43 -1.76
CA ILE A 84 -15.60 12.52 -1.28
C ILE A 84 -15.36 13.84 -0.56
N THR A 85 -15.87 14.94 -1.10
CA THR A 85 -15.71 16.27 -0.51
C THR A 85 -16.36 16.35 0.87
N ILE A 86 -17.62 15.93 0.99
CA ILE A 86 -18.33 15.95 2.27
C ILE A 86 -17.60 15.06 3.29
N TRP A 87 -17.20 13.84 2.91
CA TRP A 87 -16.41 12.98 3.79
C TRP A 87 -15.07 13.57 4.22
N SER A 88 -14.43 14.36 3.36
CA SER A 88 -13.21 15.08 3.72
C SER A 88 -13.44 16.08 4.84
N ILE A 89 -14.54 16.85 4.78
CA ILE A 89 -14.96 17.74 5.86
C ILE A 89 -15.19 16.94 7.14
N LEU A 90 -15.98 15.86 7.08
CA LEU A 90 -16.30 15.02 8.25
C LEU A 90 -15.06 14.42 8.90
N ARG A 91 -14.00 14.16 8.13
CA ARG A 91 -12.72 13.59 8.61
C ARG A 91 -11.65 14.62 8.97
N SER A 92 -11.93 15.91 8.81
CA SER A 92 -10.98 16.98 9.10
C SER A 92 -10.72 17.23 10.60
N GLY A 93 -11.40 16.49 11.48
CA GLY A 93 -11.28 16.67 12.94
C GLY A 93 -12.12 17.85 13.44
N LEU A 94 -13.38 17.91 13.00
CA LEU A 94 -14.32 18.98 13.32
C LEU A 94 -14.40 19.25 14.83
N SER A 95 -14.44 20.53 15.21
CA SER A 95 -14.76 20.88 16.60
C SER A 95 -16.25 20.63 16.87
N PRO A 96 -16.65 20.28 18.11
CA PRO A 96 -18.04 19.98 18.42
C PRO A 96 -19.04 21.12 18.15
N ASP A 97 -18.54 22.35 18.03
CA ASP A 97 -19.26 23.60 17.83
C ASP A 97 -19.03 24.23 16.44
N GLN A 98 -18.34 23.52 15.52
CA GLN A 98 -18.01 24.06 14.20
C GLN A 98 -19.24 24.25 13.30
N TYR A 99 -20.23 23.35 13.42
CA TYR A 99 -21.46 23.37 12.64
C TYR A 99 -22.68 23.26 13.53
N ASP A 100 -23.79 23.80 13.05
CA ASP A 100 -25.09 23.67 13.70
C ASP A 100 -25.65 22.24 13.52
N TYR A 101 -26.57 21.87 14.41
CA TYR A 101 -27.29 20.61 14.35
C TYR A 101 -28.80 20.87 14.34
N ASP A 102 -29.52 20.18 13.47
CA ASP A 102 -30.98 20.19 13.37
C ASP A 102 -31.56 18.81 13.75
N ASP A 103 -32.86 18.62 13.51
CA ASP A 103 -33.55 17.35 13.78
C ASP A 103 -33.05 16.18 12.91
N ASN A 104 -32.36 16.47 11.81
CA ASN A 104 -31.89 15.52 10.81
C ASN A 104 -30.39 15.21 10.94
N GLY A 105 -29.61 16.08 11.58
CA GLY A 105 -28.21 15.86 11.91
C GLY A 105 -27.38 17.13 11.87
N MET A 106 -26.12 17.00 11.43
CA MET A 106 -25.21 18.15 11.30
C MET A 106 -25.50 18.92 10.01
N VAL A 107 -25.53 20.25 10.08
CA VAL A 107 -25.82 21.12 8.93
C VAL A 107 -24.53 21.76 8.42
N ILE A 108 -24.10 21.38 7.21
CA ILE A 108 -22.90 21.92 6.56
C ILE A 108 -23.32 22.91 5.45
N PRO A 109 -22.83 24.16 5.45
CA PRO A 109 -23.08 25.11 4.36
C PRO A 109 -22.49 24.66 3.01
N GLU A 110 -23.19 24.93 1.91
CA GLU A 110 -22.71 24.73 0.54
C GLU A 110 -21.36 25.41 0.28
N ALA A 111 -21.15 26.59 0.88
CA ALA A 111 -19.92 27.35 0.75
C ALA A 111 -18.70 26.58 1.27
N ASP A 112 -18.84 25.85 2.38
CA ASP A 112 -17.75 25.06 2.96
C ASP A 112 -17.49 23.80 2.15
N VAL A 113 -18.55 23.17 1.63
CA VAL A 113 -18.43 22.06 0.66
C VAL A 113 -17.72 22.54 -0.61
N THR A 114 -18.06 23.73 -1.12
CA THR A 114 -17.39 24.31 -2.30
C THR A 114 -15.92 24.60 -2.03
N ALA A 115 -15.60 25.19 -0.88
CA ALA A 115 -14.22 25.49 -0.51
C ALA A 115 -13.38 24.22 -0.40
N GLU A 116 -13.93 23.17 0.21
CA GLU A 116 -13.26 21.88 0.33
C GLU A 116 -13.14 21.15 -1.01
N PHE A 117 -14.17 21.25 -1.87
CA PHE A 117 -14.13 20.69 -3.23
C PHE A 117 -12.96 21.30 -4.01
N VAL A 118 -12.81 22.63 -3.95
CA VAL A 118 -11.71 23.34 -4.61
C VAL A 118 -10.36 22.95 -4.01
N ARG A 119 -10.28 22.71 -2.69
CA ARG A 119 -9.06 22.21 -2.05
C ARG A 119 -8.66 20.82 -2.56
N LEU A 120 -9.63 19.93 -2.77
CA LEU A 120 -9.39 18.55 -3.20
C LEU A 120 -9.20 18.38 -4.70
N PHE A 121 -9.94 19.12 -5.52
CA PHE A 121 -10.04 18.91 -6.97
C PHE A 121 -9.65 20.14 -7.79
N GLY A 122 -9.22 21.23 -7.14
CA GLY A 122 -8.84 22.46 -7.83
C GLY A 122 -10.04 23.20 -8.41
N THR A 123 -9.78 24.10 -9.37
CA THR A 123 -10.80 24.99 -9.98
C THR A 123 -11.11 24.64 -11.43
N GLU A 124 -10.58 23.52 -11.94
CA GLU A 124 -10.81 23.06 -13.32
C GLU A 124 -12.28 22.70 -13.58
N VAL A 125 -12.97 22.18 -12.56
CA VAL A 125 -14.40 21.88 -12.56
C VAL A 125 -15.07 22.49 -11.32
N ALA A 126 -16.35 22.82 -11.43
CA ALA A 126 -17.15 23.29 -10.29
C ALA A 126 -17.95 22.14 -9.67
N PRO A 127 -18.21 22.16 -8.35
CA PRO A 127 -19.10 21.18 -7.72
C PRO A 127 -20.51 21.27 -8.32
N GLN A 128 -21.13 20.12 -8.54
CA GLN A 128 -22.55 20.03 -8.89
C GLN A 128 -23.33 19.68 -7.63
N HIS A 129 -23.82 20.69 -6.93
CA HIS A 129 -24.54 20.48 -5.67
C HIS A 129 -25.85 19.73 -5.87
N GLY A 130 -26.04 18.69 -5.08
CA GLY A 130 -27.20 17.81 -5.06
C GLY A 130 -27.16 16.89 -3.85
N THR A 131 -28.26 16.18 -3.61
CA THR A 131 -28.30 15.12 -2.60
C THR A 131 -27.36 14.00 -3.03
N VAL A 132 -26.55 13.50 -2.10
CA VAL A 132 -25.61 12.39 -2.31
C VAL A 132 -26.14 11.17 -1.59
N GLU A 133 -26.23 10.03 -2.30
CA GLU A 133 -26.65 8.75 -1.73
C GLU A 133 -25.50 7.76 -1.72
N GLY A 134 -25.06 7.37 -0.51
CA GLY A 134 -24.03 6.37 -0.32
C GLY A 134 -24.53 5.11 0.37
N TYR A 135 -23.62 4.17 0.65
CA TYR A 135 -23.99 2.91 1.29
C TYR A 135 -24.34 3.11 2.78
N GLY A 136 -25.64 3.22 3.06
CA GLY A 136 -26.16 3.36 4.43
C GLY A 136 -26.22 4.80 4.95
N TYR A 137 -26.09 5.79 4.08
CA TYR A 137 -26.23 7.21 4.42
C TYR A 137 -26.78 8.01 3.24
N THR A 138 -27.38 9.15 3.55
CA THR A 138 -27.85 10.14 2.58
C THR A 138 -27.47 11.51 3.09
N PHE A 139 -26.72 12.27 2.30
CA PHE A 139 -26.45 13.68 2.57
C PHE A 139 -27.46 14.52 1.81
N ALA A 140 -28.52 14.93 2.51
CA ALA A 140 -29.63 15.65 1.89
C ALA A 140 -29.25 17.10 1.62
N TYR A 141 -29.44 17.56 0.39
CA TYR A 141 -29.13 18.94 0.00
C TYR A 141 -30.42 19.79 -0.10
N ASP A 142 -30.45 20.92 0.60
CA ASP A 142 -31.51 21.94 0.48
C ASP A 142 -30.99 23.11 -0.35
N ALA A 143 -31.44 23.20 -1.61
CA ALA A 143 -31.06 24.27 -2.52
C ALA A 143 -31.60 25.67 -2.12
N THR A 144 -32.63 25.74 -1.27
CA THR A 144 -33.17 27.01 -0.78
C THR A 144 -32.31 27.58 0.34
N GLN A 145 -31.81 26.71 1.21
CA GLN A 145 -30.94 27.08 2.33
C GLN A 145 -29.46 27.04 1.98
N GLN A 146 -29.11 26.38 0.87
CA GLN A 146 -27.73 26.12 0.45
C GLN A 146 -26.97 25.36 1.54
N THR A 147 -27.56 24.27 2.03
CA THR A 147 -27.01 23.45 3.12
C THR A 147 -27.17 21.96 2.86
N TYR A 148 -26.27 21.19 3.45
CA TYR A 148 -26.30 19.74 3.53
C TYR A 148 -26.68 19.30 4.93
N SER A 149 -27.64 18.39 5.06
CA SER A 149 -27.98 17.71 6.31
C SER A 149 -27.30 16.34 6.34
N ILE A 150 -26.40 16.17 7.30
CA ILE A 150 -25.56 14.98 7.48
C ILE A 150 -26.10 14.17 8.66
N PRO A 151 -26.63 12.96 8.43
CA PRO A 151 -27.18 12.14 9.51
C PRO A 151 -26.06 11.69 10.46
N LEU A 152 -26.41 11.54 11.74
CA LEU A 152 -25.49 11.02 12.78
C LEU A 152 -25.37 9.49 12.73
N THR A 153 -25.16 8.92 11.55
CA THR A 153 -24.97 7.48 11.35
C THR A 153 -23.49 7.15 11.25
N GLY A 154 -23.09 6.04 11.88
CA GLY A 154 -21.73 5.51 11.74
C GLY A 154 -21.60 4.71 10.45
N VAL A 155 -20.70 5.11 9.57
CA VAL A 155 -20.33 4.36 8.37
C VAL A 155 -18.92 3.80 8.56
N VAL A 156 -18.75 2.50 8.33
CA VAL A 156 -17.44 1.85 8.36
C VAL A 156 -16.81 2.02 6.97
N PRO A 157 -15.60 2.62 6.86
CA PRO A 157 -14.95 2.81 5.57
C PRO A 157 -14.58 1.44 4.97
N THR A 158 -14.85 1.27 3.67
CA THR A 158 -14.51 0.03 2.96
C THR A 158 -13.00 -0.15 2.83
N TYR A 159 -12.29 0.94 2.54
CA TYR A 159 -10.85 0.93 2.32
C TYR A 159 -10.12 2.03 3.10
N THR A 160 -8.85 1.76 3.43
CA THR A 160 -7.87 2.74 3.92
C THR A 160 -6.75 2.89 2.90
N PRO A 161 -6.31 4.13 2.57
CA PRO A 161 -5.21 4.34 1.63
C PRO A 161 -3.87 3.91 2.24
N ARG A 162 -3.05 3.28 1.40
CA ARG A 162 -1.61 3.08 1.66
C ARG A 162 -0.82 3.47 0.42
N VAL A 163 -0.21 4.64 0.42
CA VAL A 163 0.71 5.04 -0.66
C VAL A 163 1.95 4.14 -0.62
N VAL A 164 2.22 3.47 -1.74
CA VAL A 164 3.32 2.51 -1.93
C VAL A 164 4.33 2.97 -2.97
N ASP A 165 4.09 4.08 -3.66
CA ASP A 165 5.06 4.72 -4.54
C ASP A 165 4.71 6.20 -4.78
N LYS A 166 5.74 7.01 -5.05
CA LYS A 166 5.63 8.43 -5.39
C LYS A 166 6.65 8.78 -6.46
N GLU A 167 6.16 9.22 -7.61
CA GLU A 167 6.95 9.82 -8.66
C GLU A 167 6.64 11.32 -8.76
N THR A 168 7.65 12.16 -8.83
CA THR A 168 7.47 13.60 -9.05
C THR A 168 7.98 13.95 -10.44
N ARG A 169 7.13 14.60 -11.25
CA ARG A 169 7.39 14.99 -12.63
C ARG A 169 7.01 16.45 -12.80
N GLY A 170 7.97 17.35 -12.59
CA GLY A 170 7.72 18.80 -12.66
C GLY A 170 6.77 19.26 -11.56
N ASP A 171 5.63 19.83 -11.96
CA ASP A 171 4.53 20.33 -11.12
C ASP A 171 3.52 19.23 -10.71
N THR A 172 3.76 18.01 -11.15
CA THR A 172 2.84 16.88 -10.99
C THR A 172 3.46 15.80 -10.10
N ILE A 173 2.67 15.28 -9.17
CA ILE A 173 3.00 14.11 -8.35
C ILE A 173 2.10 12.95 -8.76
N VAL A 174 2.70 11.80 -9.08
CA VAL A 174 1.99 10.56 -9.38
C VAL A 174 2.22 9.59 -8.22
N LEU A 175 1.14 9.22 -7.54
CA LEU A 175 1.15 8.28 -6.43
C LEU A 175 0.63 6.92 -6.87
N THR A 176 1.25 5.85 -6.39
CA THR A 176 0.65 4.51 -6.43
C THR A 176 0.06 4.21 -5.05
N VAL A 177 -1.23 3.94 -5.00
CA VAL A 177 -2.02 3.85 -3.78
C VAL A 177 -2.66 2.47 -3.69
N GLY A 178 -2.31 1.73 -2.64
CA GLY A 178 -2.96 0.48 -2.29
C GLY A 178 -4.25 0.74 -1.49
N TYR A 179 -5.30 0.01 -1.82
CA TYR A 179 -6.59 0.03 -1.15
C TYR A 179 -6.63 -1.12 -0.12
N ILE A 180 -6.52 -0.78 1.17
CA ILE A 180 -6.44 -1.75 2.26
C ILE A 180 -7.84 -2.00 2.81
N GLY A 181 -8.37 -3.22 2.66
CA GLY A 181 -9.67 -3.60 3.22
C GLY A 181 -9.65 -3.59 4.76
N GLY A 182 -10.69 -3.04 5.38
CA GLY A 182 -10.77 -2.83 6.84
C GLY A 182 -10.71 -4.11 7.69
N ASP A 183 -11.15 -5.24 7.15
CA ASP A 183 -11.43 -6.46 7.93
C ASP A 183 -10.29 -7.51 7.91
N GLN A 184 -9.12 -7.19 7.36
CA GLN A 184 -8.10 -8.20 7.03
C GLN A 184 -6.81 -8.10 7.86
N TRP A 185 -6.84 -7.44 9.03
CA TRP A 185 -5.70 -7.43 9.95
C TRP A 185 -5.42 -8.84 10.46
N THR A 186 -4.18 -9.31 10.29
CA THR A 186 -3.74 -10.64 10.75
C THR A 186 -2.68 -10.51 11.83
N GLN A 187 -2.46 -11.57 12.61
CA GLN A 187 -1.39 -11.62 13.60
C GLN A 187 -0.26 -12.50 13.07
N ASP A 188 0.98 -11.99 13.04
CA ASP A 188 2.13 -12.81 12.69
C ASP A 188 2.49 -13.80 13.81
N GLU A 189 3.45 -14.69 13.54
CA GLU A 189 3.93 -15.69 14.50
C GLU A 189 4.53 -15.07 15.79
N GLN A 190 4.87 -13.78 15.77
CA GLN A 190 5.40 -13.03 16.91
C GLN A 190 4.34 -12.22 17.66
N GLY A 191 3.07 -12.32 17.26
CA GLY A 191 1.97 -11.61 17.91
C GLY A 191 1.75 -10.19 17.41
N ASN A 192 2.47 -9.73 16.37
CA ASN A 192 2.29 -8.38 15.82
C ASN A 192 1.11 -8.34 14.87
N MET A 193 0.36 -7.24 14.90
CA MET A 193 -0.68 -6.97 13.93
C MET A 193 -0.05 -6.59 12.58
N VAL A 194 -0.29 -7.41 11.57
CA VAL A 194 0.14 -7.21 10.19
C VAL A 194 -1.04 -6.65 9.40
N ALA A 195 -0.83 -5.46 8.82
CA ALA A 195 -1.79 -4.87 7.92
C ALA A 195 -1.92 -5.74 6.66
N PRO A 196 -3.14 -5.92 6.13
CA PRO A 196 -3.35 -6.75 4.96
C PRO A 196 -2.63 -6.21 3.73
N GLU A 197 -2.42 -7.09 2.75
CA GLU A 197 -2.04 -6.67 1.40
C GLU A 197 -3.19 -5.87 0.77
N PRO A 198 -2.90 -4.93 -0.15
CA PRO A 198 -3.94 -4.15 -0.79
C PRO A 198 -4.76 -5.02 -1.73
N ASP A 199 -6.09 -4.85 -1.70
CA ASP A 199 -7.01 -5.56 -2.58
C ASP A 199 -6.85 -5.11 -4.03
N LYS A 200 -6.51 -3.83 -4.23
CA LYS A 200 -6.20 -3.22 -5.51
C LYS A 200 -5.26 -2.03 -5.38
N TYR A 201 -4.77 -1.57 -6.53
CA TYR A 201 -3.91 -0.41 -6.64
C TYR A 201 -4.51 0.61 -7.62
N MET A 202 -4.44 1.89 -7.26
CA MET A 202 -4.78 2.99 -8.15
C MET A 202 -3.62 3.98 -8.24
N ARG A 203 -3.51 4.59 -9.42
CA ARG A 203 -2.59 5.69 -9.68
C ARG A 203 -3.35 6.99 -9.49
N VAL A 204 -2.90 7.81 -8.54
CA VAL A 204 -3.48 9.13 -8.29
C VAL A 204 -2.52 10.20 -8.81
N THR A 205 -3.02 11.09 -9.66
CA THR A 205 -2.25 12.23 -10.16
C THR A 205 -2.64 13.49 -9.43
N LEU A 206 -1.68 14.08 -8.72
CA LEU A 206 -1.81 15.36 -8.04
C LEU A 206 -1.13 16.47 -8.84
N ARG A 207 -1.78 17.62 -8.95
CA ARG A 207 -1.21 18.84 -9.56
C ARG A 207 -1.09 19.94 -8.52
N GLU A 208 -0.09 20.80 -8.69
CA GLU A 208 0.07 21.99 -7.86
C GLU A 208 -1.03 23.02 -8.18
N GLY A 209 -1.75 23.47 -7.14
CA GLY A 209 -2.74 24.54 -7.20
C GLY A 209 -2.46 25.62 -6.15
N GLU A 210 -3.36 26.61 -6.05
CA GLU A 210 -3.16 27.76 -5.14
C GLU A 210 -3.08 27.37 -3.66
N ASN A 211 -3.79 26.31 -3.27
CA ASN A 211 -3.90 25.84 -1.88
C ASN A 211 -3.14 24.52 -1.63
N GLY A 212 -2.11 24.25 -2.43
CA GLY A 212 -1.34 23.01 -2.39
C GLY A 212 -1.73 22.04 -3.50
N TYR A 213 -1.49 20.75 -3.28
CA TYR A 213 -1.76 19.72 -4.29
C TYR A 213 -3.24 19.34 -4.31
N TYR A 214 -3.84 19.26 -5.50
CA TYR A 214 -5.19 18.75 -5.73
C TYR A 214 -5.17 17.53 -6.64
N ILE A 215 -6.21 16.71 -6.56
CA ILE A 215 -6.41 15.48 -7.31
C ILE A 215 -6.95 15.84 -8.70
N SER A 216 -6.22 15.42 -9.73
CA SER A 216 -6.56 15.73 -11.13
C SER A 216 -6.97 14.49 -11.94
N ALA A 217 -6.51 13.31 -11.54
CA ALA A 217 -6.83 12.04 -12.20
C ALA A 217 -6.71 10.86 -11.24
N LEU A 218 -7.51 9.83 -11.51
CA LEU A 218 -7.52 8.57 -10.79
C LEU A 218 -7.57 7.41 -11.79
N GLN A 219 -6.48 6.65 -11.91
CA GLN A 219 -6.33 5.63 -12.95
C GLN A 219 -6.12 4.25 -12.35
N ASN A 220 -6.66 3.22 -13.00
CA ASN A 220 -6.37 1.83 -12.62
C ASN A 220 -4.90 1.50 -12.91
N THR A 221 -4.23 0.79 -11.99
CA THR A 221 -2.86 0.33 -12.17
C THR A 221 -2.69 -1.08 -11.61
N ALA A 222 -1.73 -1.82 -12.16
CA ALA A 222 -1.28 -3.06 -11.54
C ALA A 222 -0.53 -2.75 -10.23
N ALA A 223 -0.35 -3.79 -9.40
CA ALA A 223 0.55 -3.73 -8.26
C ALA A 223 1.95 -3.25 -8.72
N PRO A 224 2.63 -2.39 -7.94
CA PRO A 224 3.98 -1.99 -8.29
C PRO A 224 4.86 -3.24 -8.39
N GLU A 225 5.70 -3.32 -9.41
CA GLU A 225 6.80 -4.28 -9.46
C GLU A 225 7.86 -3.86 -8.43
N THR A 226 7.51 -3.86 -7.14
CA THR A 226 8.53 -4.04 -6.11
C THR A 226 9.15 -5.38 -6.41
N ALA A 227 10.39 -5.36 -6.91
CA ALA A 227 11.16 -6.53 -7.25
C ALA A 227 10.97 -7.61 -6.18
N THR A 228 10.05 -8.54 -6.48
CA THR A 228 9.95 -9.79 -5.76
C THR A 228 11.35 -10.35 -5.83
N THR A 229 12.01 -10.45 -4.68
CA THR A 229 13.22 -11.26 -4.58
C THR A 229 12.81 -12.60 -5.18
N ALA A 230 13.39 -12.89 -6.34
CA ALA A 230 13.17 -14.13 -7.05
C ALA A 230 13.24 -15.26 -6.03
N ALA A 231 12.11 -15.91 -5.75
CA ALA A 231 12.18 -17.29 -5.35
C ALA A 231 13.02 -17.97 -6.45
N PRO A 232 14.15 -18.62 -6.12
CA PRO A 232 14.90 -19.32 -7.14
C PRO A 232 13.94 -20.28 -7.83
N PRO A 233 13.96 -20.36 -9.18
CA PRO A 233 13.06 -21.25 -9.89
C PRO A 233 13.22 -22.64 -9.29
N ALA A 234 12.11 -23.17 -8.76
CA ALA A 234 12.04 -24.56 -8.36
C ALA A 234 12.55 -25.38 -9.54
N THR A 235 13.65 -26.08 -9.31
CA THR A 235 14.29 -26.94 -10.31
C THR A 235 13.22 -27.90 -10.81
N THR A 236 12.81 -27.73 -12.07
CA THR A 236 11.98 -28.69 -12.78
C THR A 236 12.71 -30.03 -12.74
N ALA A 237 12.16 -30.97 -11.97
CA ALA A 237 12.57 -32.36 -12.01
C ALA A 237 12.42 -32.87 -13.46
N PRO A 238 13.37 -33.67 -13.98
CA PRO A 238 13.32 -34.16 -15.34
C PRO A 238 12.12 -35.11 -15.53
N PRO A 239 11.53 -35.17 -16.73
CA PRO A 239 10.37 -36.02 -16.99
C PRO A 239 10.76 -37.49 -16.84
N ALA A 240 10.01 -38.22 -16.00
CA ALA A 240 10.10 -39.66 -15.92
C ALA A 240 9.66 -40.27 -17.26
N THR A 241 10.60 -40.93 -17.92
CA THR A 241 10.41 -41.74 -19.13
C THR A 241 9.34 -42.80 -18.89
N THR A 242 8.14 -42.63 -19.45
CA THR A 242 7.18 -43.72 -19.57
C THR A 242 7.55 -44.59 -20.77
N VAL A 243 8.13 -45.74 -20.44
CA VAL A 243 8.38 -46.88 -21.34
C VAL A 243 7.06 -47.35 -21.98
N PRO A 244 7.02 -47.62 -23.30
CA PRO A 244 5.85 -48.22 -23.93
C PRO A 244 5.87 -49.73 -23.74
N ALA A 245 4.95 -50.26 -22.92
CA ALA A 245 4.69 -51.69 -22.86
C ALA A 245 3.86 -52.10 -24.08
N THR A 246 4.54 -52.78 -25.01
CA THR A 246 3.96 -53.51 -26.14
C THR A 246 3.51 -54.89 -25.65
N ALA A 247 2.35 -55.39 -26.12
CA ALA A 247 2.04 -56.79 -26.49
C ALA A 247 0.50 -57.09 -26.37
N PRO A 248 -0.05 -58.18 -26.96
CA PRO A 248 -0.73 -58.14 -28.25
C PRO A 248 -2.15 -58.76 -28.23
N ALA A 249 -2.73 -58.90 -29.43
CA ALA A 249 -4.09 -59.29 -29.76
C ALA A 249 -4.51 -60.75 -29.48
N GLY A 250 -5.84 -60.91 -29.34
CA GLY A 250 -6.66 -62.11 -29.63
C GLY A 250 -7.30 -62.74 -28.38
N THR A 251 -8.50 -63.32 -28.36
CA THR A 251 -9.59 -63.55 -29.32
C THR A 251 -10.73 -64.26 -28.53
N THR A 252 -12.00 -63.98 -28.87
CA THR A 252 -13.20 -64.86 -28.74
C THR A 252 -14.08 -64.91 -27.47
N ALA A 253 -15.29 -64.35 -27.67
CA ALA A 253 -16.66 -64.90 -27.50
C ALA A 253 -17.44 -64.88 -26.15
N ALA A 254 -18.56 -64.15 -26.26
CA ALA A 254 -19.97 -64.61 -26.17
C ALA A 254 -20.76 -64.54 -24.84
N GLN A 255 -21.95 -63.91 -24.98
CA GLN A 255 -23.25 -64.16 -24.28
C GLN A 255 -23.32 -63.69 -22.80
N THR A 256 -24.42 -63.17 -22.23
CA THR A 256 -25.84 -63.07 -22.59
C THR A 256 -26.55 -62.11 -21.60
N THR A 257 -27.52 -61.34 -22.10
CA THR A 257 -28.84 -60.91 -21.54
C THR A 257 -29.05 -60.49 -20.07
N GLY A 258 -29.77 -59.39 -19.86
CA GLY A 258 -30.93 -59.39 -18.95
C GLY A 258 -31.25 -58.13 -18.14
N ALA A 259 -32.31 -57.44 -18.58
CA ALA A 259 -33.22 -56.50 -17.88
C ALA A 259 -32.69 -55.12 -17.46
#